data_AF-A0A845BG48-F1
#
_entry.id   AF-A0A845BG48-F1
#
_cell.length_a   1.000
_cell.length_b   1.000
_cell.length_c   1.000
_cell.angle_alpha   90.00
_cell.angle_beta   90.00
_cell.angle_gamma   90.00
#
_symmetry.space_group_name_H-M   'P 1'
#
loop_
_entity.id
_entity.type
_entity.pdbx_description
1 polymer ?
#
loop_
_entity_poly.entity_id
_entity_poly.type
_entity_poly.pdbx_seq_one_letter_code
_entity_poly.pdbx_strand_id
1 'polypeptide(L)'
;MILLLIRPFAAPATVTAEDVAQAWNESISRLGILPVFPPEEDLHVGDLWAVIASDAEGTPLLGKAVRLAHIDLRDLMHAAQQRQPRFPDTAARAAGDEFRRQPLIEVPPEEGATDAIRLTLAAFPGITIRHSRRIASASAPGWLSFGAARDELEEEEIRILLAETYGVSAAAAAGRLDEWCSAVSTRLLCTDAFARRTLALAVSKHVLEARDGRHTVPLQLRLVTRVFLMREIEQNRIRDSGADARAGAVAPNSTPGGASAGAALAEASFRQAGRTGITLRQVFERPVVFGFRAVTVALPPSSPPSEPEP
;
A
#
# COMPACT_ATOMS: atom_id res chain seq x y z
N MET A 1 -51.16 15.41 9.55
CA MET A 1 -49.99 16.07 10.16
C MET A 1 -48.94 14.99 10.40
N ILE A 2 -47.90 14.93 9.55
CA ILE A 2 -46.86 13.89 9.59
C ILE A 2 -45.60 14.51 10.20
N LEU A 3 -45.14 13.96 11.32
CA LEU A 3 -43.92 14.39 12.02
C LEU A 3 -42.71 13.68 11.39
N LEU A 4 -41.88 14.46 10.68
CA LEU A 4 -40.64 14.01 10.05
C LEU A 4 -39.53 14.03 11.12
N LEU A 5 -39.18 12.87 11.68
CA LEU A 5 -38.08 12.75 12.63
C LEU A 5 -36.74 12.72 11.87
N ILE A 6 -36.22 13.89 11.54
CA ILE A 6 -34.85 14.04 11.04
C ILE A 6 -33.93 13.73 12.24
N ARG A 7 -33.03 12.75 12.09
CA ARG A 7 -31.92 12.51 13.03
C ARG A 7 -30.65 13.13 12.45
N PRO A 8 -30.34 14.41 12.74
CA PRO A 8 -29.19 15.11 12.14
C PRO A 8 -27.81 14.69 12.70
N PHE A 9 -27.74 13.66 13.56
CA PHE A 9 -26.52 13.28 14.27
C PHE A 9 -26.21 11.78 14.25
N ALA A 10 -26.54 11.06 13.16
CA ALA A 10 -25.96 9.73 12.98
C ALA A 10 -24.43 9.88 12.88
N ALA A 11 -23.70 9.30 13.85
CA ALA A 11 -22.25 9.39 13.87
C ALA A 11 -21.70 8.84 12.54
N PRO A 12 -20.78 9.57 11.88
CA PRO A 12 -20.17 9.07 10.65
C PRO A 12 -19.51 7.72 10.95
N ALA A 13 -19.71 6.74 10.08
CA ALA A 13 -18.98 5.48 10.17
C ALA A 13 -17.47 5.80 10.23
N THR A 14 -16.81 5.37 11.30
CA THR A 14 -15.39 5.57 11.49
C THR A 14 -14.65 4.72 10.47
N VAL A 15 -13.95 5.36 9.52
CA VAL A 15 -12.95 4.67 8.70
C VAL A 15 -11.90 4.11 9.66
N THR A 16 -11.70 2.79 9.65
CA THR A 16 -10.70 2.17 10.51
C THR A 16 -9.33 2.32 9.87
N ALA A 17 -8.26 2.39 10.68
CA ALA A 17 -6.89 2.48 10.16
C ALA A 17 -6.52 1.28 9.25
N GLU A 18 -7.22 0.16 9.39
CA GLU A 18 -7.08 -1.04 8.57
C GLU A 18 -7.46 -0.81 7.10
N ASP A 19 -8.49 0.00 6.84
CA ASP A 19 -8.93 0.36 5.48
C ASP A 19 -7.82 1.12 4.74
N VAL A 20 -7.15 2.06 5.44
CA VAL A 20 -6.07 2.88 4.87
C VAL A 20 -4.83 2.04 4.58
N ALA A 21 -4.43 1.18 5.51
CA ALA A 21 -3.28 0.29 5.35
C ALA A 21 -3.46 -0.66 4.16
N GLN A 22 -4.66 -1.22 3.98
CA GLN A 22 -4.97 -2.10 2.86
C GLN A 22 -4.94 -1.36 1.53
N ALA A 23 -5.60 -0.20 1.45
CA ALA A 23 -5.64 0.64 0.26
C ALA A 23 -4.23 1.09 -0.16
N TRP A 24 -3.40 1.45 0.82
CA TRP A 24 -1.99 1.77 0.62
C TRP A 24 -1.22 0.59 0.03
N ASN A 25 -1.27 -0.56 0.72
CA ASN A 25 -0.53 -1.74 0.34
C ASN A 25 -0.89 -2.20 -1.07
N GLU A 26 -2.19 -2.18 -1.41
CA GLU A 26 -2.67 -2.50 -2.76
C GLU A 26 -2.12 -1.52 -3.79
N SER A 27 -2.22 -0.22 -3.54
CA SER A 27 -1.83 0.81 -4.50
C SER A 27 -0.33 0.85 -4.76
N ILE A 28 0.48 0.72 -3.70
CA ILE A 28 1.94 0.66 -3.82
C ILE A 28 2.38 -0.66 -4.47
N SER A 29 1.73 -1.78 -4.17
CA SER A 29 2.05 -3.07 -4.82
C SER A 29 1.83 -3.04 -6.33
N ARG A 30 0.84 -2.29 -6.82
CA ARG A 30 0.59 -2.07 -8.27
C ARG A 30 1.76 -1.38 -8.97
N LEU A 31 2.63 -0.68 -8.24
CA LEU A 31 3.84 -0.04 -8.76
C LEU A 31 5.01 -1.03 -8.92
N GLY A 32 4.80 -2.31 -8.57
CA GLY A 32 5.83 -3.35 -8.64
C GLY A 32 6.91 -3.21 -7.57
N ILE A 33 6.55 -2.66 -6.41
CA ILE A 33 7.42 -2.52 -5.24
C ILE A 33 6.69 -3.05 -4.00
N LEU A 34 7.44 -3.55 -3.02
CA LEU A 34 6.89 -4.01 -1.75
C LEU A 34 6.52 -2.79 -0.89
N PRO A 35 5.28 -2.71 -0.39
CA PRO A 35 4.83 -1.56 0.39
C PRO A 35 5.44 -1.53 1.79
N VAL A 36 5.61 -0.33 2.32
CA VAL A 36 5.94 -0.07 3.73
C VAL A 36 4.82 0.81 4.28
N PHE A 37 4.11 0.30 5.29
CA PHE A 37 3.04 1.03 5.97
C PHE A 37 3.10 0.83 7.50
N PRO A 38 3.10 1.91 8.28
CA PRO A 38 3.26 3.30 7.83
C PRO A 38 4.63 3.51 7.16
N PRO A 39 4.84 4.59 6.39
CA PRO A 39 6.17 4.92 5.88
C PRO A 39 7.17 5.13 7.03
N GLU A 40 8.40 4.62 6.89
CA GLU A 40 9.39 4.56 7.97
C GLU A 40 10.78 5.03 7.51
N GLU A 41 11.55 5.65 8.40
CA GLU A 41 12.94 6.07 8.12
C GLU A 41 13.94 4.90 8.24
N ASP A 42 13.59 3.85 8.98
CA ASP A 42 14.54 2.84 9.47
C ASP A 42 14.78 1.64 8.53
N LEU A 43 14.24 1.69 7.30
CA LEU A 43 14.41 0.64 6.29
C LEU A 43 15.49 1.03 5.28
N HIS A 44 16.54 0.22 5.20
CA HIS A 44 17.74 0.56 4.43
C HIS A 44 18.09 -0.50 3.38
N VAL A 45 18.73 -0.08 2.29
CA VAL A 45 19.35 -1.02 1.34
C VAL A 45 20.42 -1.82 2.07
N GLY A 46 20.38 -3.14 1.96
CA GLY A 46 21.23 -4.06 2.71
C GLY A 46 20.53 -4.74 3.88
N ASP A 47 19.36 -4.26 4.31
CA ASP A 47 18.62 -4.92 5.38
C ASP A 47 18.16 -6.32 4.96
N LEU A 48 18.45 -7.31 5.80
CA LEU A 48 18.08 -8.71 5.61
C LEU A 48 16.96 -9.08 6.57
N TRP A 49 15.83 -9.51 6.02
CA TRP A 49 14.62 -9.87 6.75
C TRP A 49 14.28 -11.35 6.62
N ALA A 50 13.84 -11.97 7.71
CA ALA A 50 13.11 -13.24 7.65
C ALA A 50 11.62 -12.95 7.57
N VAL A 51 10.93 -13.56 6.61
CA VAL A 51 9.51 -13.32 6.32
C VAL A 51 8.75 -14.62 6.25
N ILE A 52 7.54 -14.62 6.79
CA ILE A 52 6.57 -15.72 6.66
C ILE A 52 5.96 -15.68 5.26
N ALA A 53 6.22 -16.72 4.45
CA ALA A 53 5.91 -16.72 3.03
C ALA A 53 4.47 -17.12 2.70
N SER A 54 3.82 -17.89 3.57
CA SER A 54 2.41 -18.27 3.43
C SER A 54 1.78 -18.43 4.81
N ASP A 55 0.47 -18.25 4.88
CA ASP A 55 -0.29 -18.61 6.07
C ASP A 55 -0.32 -20.13 6.25
N ALA A 56 -0.14 -20.59 7.49
CA ALA A 56 -0.70 -21.87 7.89
C ALA A 56 -2.19 -21.65 8.20
N GLU A 57 -3.05 -22.58 7.76
CA GLU A 57 -4.50 -22.51 7.92
C GLU A 57 -4.91 -21.98 9.30
N GLY A 58 -5.57 -20.81 9.32
CA GLY A 58 -6.14 -20.22 10.53
C GLY A 58 -5.25 -19.26 11.32
N THR A 59 -4.07 -18.88 10.82
CA THR A 59 -3.19 -17.91 11.50
C THR A 59 -2.96 -16.63 10.67
N PRO A 60 -3.12 -15.42 11.21
CA PRO A 60 -2.88 -14.16 10.49
C PRO A 60 -1.38 -13.78 10.52
N LEU A 61 -0.52 -14.70 10.10
CA LEU A 61 0.93 -14.55 10.20
C LEU A 61 1.58 -14.16 8.87
N LEU A 62 0.84 -14.19 7.76
CA LEU A 62 1.34 -13.81 6.44
C LEU A 62 1.97 -12.43 6.46
N GLY A 63 3.16 -12.35 5.87
CA GLY A 63 3.88 -11.09 5.71
C GLY A 63 4.48 -10.55 7.01
N LYS A 64 4.29 -11.20 8.16
CA LYS A 64 5.05 -10.85 9.37
C LYS A 64 6.52 -11.16 9.13
N ALA A 65 7.37 -10.27 9.62
CA ALA A 65 8.78 -10.28 9.34
C ALA A 65 9.60 -9.80 10.54
N VAL A 66 10.87 -10.19 10.57
CA VAL A 66 11.85 -9.69 11.54
C VAL A 66 13.17 -9.41 10.84
N ARG A 67 13.80 -8.27 11.14
CA ARG A 67 15.13 -7.92 10.62
C ARG A 67 16.17 -8.80 11.30
N LEU A 68 16.94 -9.55 10.53
CA LEU A 68 17.99 -10.43 11.03
C LEU A 68 19.35 -9.73 11.08
N ALA A 69 19.68 -8.97 10.04
CA ALA A 69 20.99 -8.35 9.88
C ALA A 69 20.92 -7.18 8.88
N HIS A 70 22.07 -6.51 8.72
CA HIS A 70 22.33 -5.54 7.66
C HIS A 70 23.61 -5.95 6.93
N ILE A 71 23.54 -6.04 5.61
CA ILE A 71 24.67 -6.34 4.74
C ILE A 71 25.10 -5.02 4.10
N ASP A 72 26.35 -4.61 4.28
CA ASP A 72 26.85 -3.40 3.64
C ASP A 72 26.96 -3.63 2.11
N LEU A 73 26.23 -2.81 1.35
CA LEU A 73 26.19 -2.82 -0.12
C LEU A 73 26.76 -1.52 -0.70
N ARG A 74 27.41 -0.68 0.11
CA ARG A 74 27.84 0.66 -0.27
C ARG A 74 28.88 0.65 -1.37
N ASP A 75 29.81 -0.29 -1.34
CA ASP A 75 30.79 -0.51 -2.40
C ASP A 75 30.13 -0.79 -3.75
N LEU A 76 29.08 -1.61 -3.77
CA LEU A 76 28.31 -1.92 -4.97
C LEU A 76 27.49 -0.72 -5.47
N MET A 77 26.97 0.10 -4.56
CA MET A 77 26.25 1.34 -4.92
C MET A 77 27.19 2.36 -5.55
N HIS A 78 28.36 2.58 -4.97
CA HIS A 78 29.38 3.48 -5.52
C HIS A 78 29.87 3.01 -6.88
N ALA A 79 30.18 1.73 -7.01
CA ALA A 79 30.59 1.15 -8.29
C ALA A 79 29.51 1.29 -9.37
N ALA A 80 28.22 1.19 -9.01
CA ALA A 80 27.12 1.40 -9.93
C ALA A 80 26.97 2.87 -10.31
N GLN A 81 27.06 3.80 -9.36
CA GLN A 81 26.93 5.24 -9.60
C GLN A 81 28.01 5.79 -10.52
N GLN A 82 29.24 5.29 -10.42
CA GLN A 82 30.35 5.69 -11.29
C GLN A 82 30.15 5.28 -12.75
N ARG A 83 29.32 4.27 -13.01
CA ARG A 83 29.08 3.73 -14.36
C ARG A 83 27.75 4.20 -14.97
N GLN A 84 26.90 4.85 -14.19
CA GLN A 84 25.59 5.28 -14.66
C GLN A 84 25.70 6.61 -15.40
N PRO A 85 25.11 6.71 -16.61
CA PRO A 85 25.08 7.96 -17.33
C PRO A 85 24.27 8.98 -16.55
N ARG A 86 24.80 10.20 -16.44
CA ARG A 86 24.12 11.32 -15.75
C ARG A 86 23.67 12.36 -16.74
N PHE A 87 22.43 12.80 -16.59
CA PHE A 87 21.88 13.90 -17.38
C PHE A 87 21.77 15.16 -16.51
N PRO A 88 21.85 16.35 -17.12
CA PRO A 88 21.74 17.60 -16.38
C PRO A 88 20.35 17.74 -15.75
N ASP A 89 20.29 18.43 -14.61
CA ASP A 89 19.03 18.73 -13.95
C ASP A 89 18.11 19.56 -14.86
N THR A 90 16.80 19.38 -14.67
CA THR A 90 15.83 20.14 -15.45
C THR A 90 15.86 21.62 -15.06
N ALA A 91 16.40 22.45 -15.95
CA ALA A 91 16.47 23.89 -15.75
C ALA A 91 15.07 24.51 -15.56
N ALA A 92 15.00 25.53 -14.70
CA ALA A 92 13.82 26.38 -14.59
C ALA A 92 13.52 27.04 -15.94
N ARG A 93 12.25 27.13 -16.30
CA ARG A 93 11.82 27.82 -17.53
C ARG A 93 12.04 29.32 -17.33
N ALA A 94 12.84 29.97 -18.19
CA ALA A 94 12.96 31.41 -18.18
C ALA A 94 11.62 32.06 -18.59
N ALA A 95 11.30 33.21 -18.01
CA ALA A 95 10.08 33.94 -18.35
C ALA A 95 10.10 34.33 -19.84
N GLY A 96 9.14 33.84 -20.62
CA GLY A 96 8.99 34.13 -22.05
C GLY A 96 9.41 33.01 -23.01
N ASP A 97 10.13 31.99 -22.54
CA ASP A 97 10.51 30.85 -23.40
C ASP A 97 9.33 29.91 -23.61
N GLU A 98 9.13 29.39 -24.83
CA GLU A 98 8.13 28.34 -25.11
C GLU A 98 8.56 26.94 -24.63
N PHE A 99 9.87 26.66 -24.62
CA PHE A 99 10.43 25.34 -24.31
C PHE A 99 11.62 25.43 -23.36
N ARG A 100 11.81 24.39 -22.54
CA ARG A 100 13.03 24.22 -21.73
C ARG A 100 14.10 23.56 -22.58
N ARG A 101 15.14 24.30 -22.97
CA ARG A 101 16.33 23.72 -23.63
C ARG A 101 17.26 23.13 -22.56
N GLN A 102 17.69 21.88 -22.75
CA GLN A 102 18.67 21.21 -21.89
C GLN A 102 19.80 20.65 -22.76
N PRO A 103 21.04 20.57 -22.22
CA PRO A 103 22.11 19.86 -22.90
C PRO A 103 21.72 18.41 -23.19
N LEU A 104 21.97 17.94 -24.42
CA LEU A 104 21.70 16.55 -24.85
C LEU A 104 22.89 15.62 -24.56
N ILE A 105 23.82 16.06 -23.72
CA ILE A 105 25.05 15.32 -23.41
C ILE A 105 25.05 14.90 -21.95
N GLU A 106 25.74 13.80 -21.69
CA GLU A 106 25.99 13.34 -20.34
C GLU A 106 26.83 14.37 -19.57
N VAL A 107 26.51 14.56 -18.28
CA VAL A 107 27.33 15.36 -17.37
C VAL A 107 28.44 14.46 -16.84
N PRO A 108 29.73 14.87 -16.95
CA PRO A 108 30.81 14.07 -16.40
C PRO A 108 30.61 13.86 -14.89
N PRO A 109 31.11 12.73 -14.34
CA PRO A 109 31.10 12.54 -12.90
C PRO A 109 31.84 13.69 -12.21
N GLU A 110 31.30 14.20 -11.10
CA GLU A 110 31.98 15.22 -10.31
C GLU A 110 33.29 14.65 -9.76
N GLU A 111 34.39 15.36 -9.99
CA GLU A 111 35.68 15.06 -9.39
C GLU A 111 35.62 15.34 -7.88
N GLY A 112 36.09 14.39 -7.07
CA GLY A 112 36.03 14.49 -5.61
C GLY A 112 34.77 13.90 -4.98
N ALA A 113 34.16 12.90 -5.63
CA ALA A 113 33.01 12.15 -5.12
C ALA A 113 33.19 11.83 -3.62
N THR A 114 32.33 12.42 -2.81
CA THR A 114 32.23 12.13 -1.39
C THR A 114 31.75 10.69 -1.22
N ASP A 115 32.01 10.08 -0.05
CA ASP A 115 31.47 8.76 0.29
C ASP A 115 29.91 8.75 0.37
N ALA A 116 29.23 9.86 0.09
CA ALA A 116 27.78 9.99 0.14
C ALA A 116 27.09 9.15 -0.95
N ILE A 117 25.97 8.51 -0.58
CA ILE A 117 25.12 7.81 -1.53
C ILE A 117 24.28 8.86 -2.27
N ARG A 118 24.48 8.98 -3.59
CA ARG A 118 23.62 9.79 -4.44
C ARG A 118 22.24 9.15 -4.64
N LEU A 119 21.19 9.92 -4.39
CA LEU A 119 19.81 9.55 -4.70
C LEU A 119 19.50 9.80 -6.17
N THR A 120 18.60 9.00 -6.73
CA THR A 120 18.08 9.13 -8.10
C THR A 120 16.58 9.36 -8.07
N LEU A 121 16.05 10.13 -9.02
CA LEU A 121 14.61 10.38 -9.10
C LEU A 121 13.86 9.10 -9.53
N ALA A 122 12.78 8.80 -8.81
CA ALA A 122 11.81 7.76 -9.16
C ALA A 122 10.46 8.44 -9.41
N ALA A 123 9.98 8.39 -10.65
CA ALA A 123 8.65 8.88 -10.98
C ALA A 123 7.64 7.75 -10.79
N PHE A 124 6.61 8.02 -10.00
CA PHE A 124 5.44 7.15 -9.89
C PHE A 124 4.25 7.84 -10.55
N PRO A 125 3.39 7.09 -11.28
CA PRO A 125 2.12 7.64 -11.71
C PRO A 125 1.31 8.05 -10.46
N GLY A 126 0.57 9.16 -10.55
CA GLY A 126 -0.40 9.49 -9.51
C GLY A 126 -1.41 8.34 -9.35
N ILE A 127 -1.67 7.92 -8.12
CA ILE A 127 -2.59 6.83 -7.81
C ILE A 127 -3.85 7.39 -7.16
N THR A 128 -4.98 7.26 -7.85
CA THR A 128 -6.30 7.58 -7.29
C THR A 128 -6.94 6.31 -6.76
N ILE A 129 -7.26 6.28 -5.46
CA ILE A 129 -8.01 5.19 -4.83
C ILE A 129 -9.48 5.63 -4.76
N ARG A 130 -10.41 4.79 -5.23
CA ARG A 130 -11.84 5.11 -5.17
C ARG A 130 -12.53 4.09 -4.29
N HIS A 131 -13.23 4.56 -3.26
CA HIS A 131 -14.02 3.75 -2.36
C HIS A 131 -15.52 4.08 -2.54
N SER A 132 -16.29 3.16 -3.10
CA SER A 132 -17.76 3.29 -3.12
C SER A 132 -18.37 2.49 -1.98
N ARG A 133 -19.08 3.15 -1.06
CA ARG A 133 -19.90 2.47 -0.04
C ARG A 133 -21.38 2.69 -0.38
N ARG A 134 -22.07 1.61 -0.78
CA ARG A 134 -23.53 1.63 -0.90
C ARG A 134 -24.15 1.32 0.45
N ILE A 135 -24.81 2.29 1.07
CA ILE A 135 -25.58 2.05 2.29
C ILE A 135 -27.04 1.84 1.86
N ALA A 136 -27.42 0.57 1.67
CA ALA A 136 -28.82 0.19 1.46
C ALA A 136 -29.51 0.12 2.84
N SER A 137 -30.43 1.05 3.13
CA SER A 137 -31.29 0.91 4.30
C SER A 137 -32.38 -0.13 4.01
N ALA A 138 -32.35 -1.26 4.71
CA ALA A 138 -33.44 -2.24 4.66
C ALA A 138 -34.70 -1.63 5.31
N SER A 139 -35.78 -1.57 4.55
CA SER A 139 -37.10 -1.14 5.02
C SER A 139 -37.73 -2.20 5.94
N ALA A 140 -38.49 -1.71 6.92
CA ALA A 140 -39.24 -2.50 7.89
C ALA A 140 -40.25 -3.48 7.23
N PRO A 141 -40.63 -4.59 7.90
CA PRO A 141 -41.63 -5.51 7.39
C PRO A 141 -43.02 -4.86 7.46
N GLY A 142 -43.55 -4.45 6.31
CA GLY A 142 -44.88 -3.89 6.17
C GLY A 142 -45.07 -3.15 4.85
N TRP A 143 -46.30 -3.14 4.35
CA TRP A 143 -46.84 -2.60 3.08
C TRP A 143 -46.47 -1.16 2.66
N LEU A 144 -45.57 -0.47 3.36
CA LEU A 144 -45.02 0.84 3.02
C LEU A 144 -43.51 0.72 2.73
N SER A 145 -43.15 0.23 1.53
CA SER A 145 -41.76 0.19 1.08
C SER A 145 -41.29 1.57 0.61
N PHE A 146 -40.78 2.37 1.54
CA PHE A 146 -39.93 3.52 1.23
C PHE A 146 -38.48 3.04 1.20
N GLY A 147 -37.94 2.82 0.00
CA GLY A 147 -36.52 2.52 -0.19
C GLY A 147 -35.74 3.82 -0.40
N ALA A 148 -35.06 4.32 0.64
CA ALA A 148 -34.06 5.38 0.50
C ALA A 148 -32.69 4.72 0.40
N ALA A 149 -32.14 4.61 -0.81
CA ALA A 149 -30.75 4.21 -0.99
C ALA A 149 -29.88 5.47 -0.91
N ARG A 150 -28.92 5.50 0.02
CA ARG A 150 -27.85 6.52 0.02
C ARG A 150 -26.60 5.85 -0.53
N ASP A 151 -26.24 6.23 -1.75
CA ASP A 151 -24.94 5.89 -2.32
C ASP A 151 -23.94 6.94 -1.84
N GLU A 152 -22.98 6.52 -1.03
CA GLU A 152 -21.88 7.36 -0.57
C GLU A 152 -20.63 6.96 -1.34
N LEU A 153 -20.22 7.83 -2.26
CA LEU A 153 -18.97 7.67 -3.01
C LEU A 153 -17.90 8.49 -2.31
N GLU A 154 -16.85 7.83 -1.85
CA GLU A 154 -15.70 8.47 -1.24
C GLU A 154 -14.46 8.20 -2.09
N GLU A 155 -13.94 9.24 -2.73
CA GLU A 155 -12.73 9.16 -3.53
C GLU A 155 -11.54 9.65 -2.69
N GLU A 156 -10.50 8.82 -2.58
CA GLU A 156 -9.27 9.15 -1.87
C GLU A 156 -8.09 9.08 -2.84
N GLU A 157 -7.56 10.22 -3.22
CA GLU A 157 -6.38 10.30 -4.08
C GLU A 157 -5.13 10.45 -3.23
N ILE A 158 -4.16 9.55 -3.40
CA ILE A 158 -2.85 9.64 -2.75
C ILE A 158 -1.82 10.02 -3.81
N ARG A 159 -1.12 11.13 -3.58
CA ARG A 159 -0.08 11.62 -4.49
C ARG A 159 1.26 11.64 -3.81
N ILE A 160 2.19 10.91 -4.43
CA ILE A 160 3.62 10.98 -4.13
C ILE A 160 4.21 11.96 -5.14
N LEU A 161 4.49 13.18 -4.71
CA LEU A 161 4.92 14.25 -5.62
C LEU A 161 6.34 14.06 -6.14
N LEU A 162 7.23 13.67 -5.24
CA LEU A 162 8.64 13.45 -5.52
C LEU A 162 9.06 12.20 -4.76
N ALA A 163 9.50 11.19 -5.50
CA ALA A 163 10.17 10.05 -4.92
C ALA A 163 11.62 9.99 -5.38
N GLU A 164 12.46 9.61 -4.44
CA GLU A 164 13.89 9.40 -4.64
C GLU A 164 14.21 7.94 -4.32
N THR A 165 15.27 7.41 -4.92
CA THR A 165 15.65 6.02 -4.71
C THR A 165 17.16 5.85 -4.75
N TYR A 166 17.64 4.90 -3.94
CA TYR A 166 19.00 4.41 -3.99
C TYR A 166 18.98 2.89 -3.84
N GLY A 167 20.00 2.22 -4.38
CA GLY A 167 20.12 0.78 -4.30
C GLY A 167 21.09 0.17 -5.30
N VAL A 168 21.12 -1.16 -5.30
CA VAL A 168 21.97 -1.99 -6.17
C VAL A 168 21.13 -2.80 -7.13
N SER A 169 21.77 -3.45 -8.11
CA SER A 169 21.09 -4.42 -8.97
C SER A 169 20.75 -5.70 -8.18
N ALA A 170 19.66 -6.37 -8.56
CA ALA A 170 19.26 -7.62 -7.94
C ALA A 170 20.34 -8.71 -8.07
N ALA A 171 21.02 -8.77 -9.22
CA ALA A 171 22.10 -9.73 -9.44
C ALA A 171 23.30 -9.49 -8.51
N ALA A 172 23.74 -8.24 -8.35
CA ALA A 172 24.84 -7.90 -7.46
C ALA A 172 24.48 -8.17 -5.98
N ALA A 173 23.25 -7.82 -5.57
CA ALA A 173 22.75 -8.12 -4.23
C ALA A 173 22.66 -9.63 -3.96
N ALA A 174 22.17 -10.40 -4.92
CA ALA A 174 22.08 -11.86 -4.80
C ALA A 174 23.48 -12.50 -4.64
N GLY A 175 24.46 -12.05 -5.43
CA GLY A 175 25.84 -12.50 -5.28
C GLY A 175 26.44 -12.16 -3.90
N ARG A 176 26.23 -10.94 -3.41
CA ARG A 176 26.66 -10.54 -2.07
C ARG A 176 25.96 -11.31 -0.95
N LEU A 177 24.66 -11.62 -1.12
CA LEU A 177 23.91 -12.43 -0.16
C LEU A 177 24.45 -13.86 -0.09
N ASP A 178 24.76 -14.47 -1.24
CA ASP A 178 25.31 -15.82 -1.31
C ASP A 178 26.69 -15.92 -0.63
N GLU A 179 27.57 -14.97 -0.92
CA GLU A 179 28.86 -14.83 -0.26
C GLU A 179 28.70 -14.69 1.27
N TRP A 180 27.80 -13.80 1.69
CA TRP A 180 27.52 -13.56 3.10
C TRP A 180 26.91 -14.78 3.80
N CYS A 181 26.01 -15.52 3.15
CA CYS A 181 25.44 -16.75 3.72
C CYS A 181 26.44 -17.91 3.74
N SER A 182 27.47 -17.89 2.89
CA SER A 182 28.52 -18.90 2.86
C SER A 182 29.63 -18.66 3.90
N ALA A 183 29.82 -17.42 4.34
CA ALA A 183 30.83 -17.06 5.33
C ALA A 183 30.55 -17.69 6.71
N VAL A 184 31.59 -18.22 7.35
CA VAL A 184 31.48 -18.97 8.62
C VAL A 184 30.82 -18.16 9.74
N SER A 185 31.10 -16.85 9.81
CA SER A 185 30.59 -15.95 10.84
C SER A 185 29.09 -15.66 10.72
N THR A 186 28.54 -15.74 9.52
CA THR A 186 27.19 -15.25 9.19
C THR A 186 26.26 -16.35 8.68
N ARG A 187 26.79 -17.52 8.30
CA ARG A 187 26.03 -18.67 7.82
C ARG A 187 24.86 -19.06 8.71
N LEU A 188 25.01 -18.97 10.03
CA LEU A 188 23.93 -19.29 10.99
C LEU A 188 22.69 -18.44 10.76
N LEU A 189 22.86 -17.16 10.41
CA LEU A 189 21.78 -16.20 10.18
C LEU A 189 20.95 -16.56 8.93
N CYS A 190 21.53 -17.33 8.01
CA CYS A 190 20.85 -17.82 6.80
C CYS A 190 20.20 -19.21 6.98
N THR A 191 20.04 -19.70 8.21
CA THR A 191 19.39 -21.00 8.46
C THR A 191 17.93 -20.83 8.86
N ASP A 192 17.07 -21.76 8.43
CA ASP A 192 15.67 -21.83 8.86
C ASP A 192 15.56 -21.92 10.40
N ALA A 193 16.38 -22.74 11.04
CA ALA A 193 16.36 -22.90 12.50
C ALA A 193 16.64 -21.60 13.27
N PHE A 194 17.53 -20.74 12.76
CA PHE A 194 17.78 -19.43 13.36
C PHE A 194 16.62 -18.47 13.07
N ALA A 195 16.26 -18.29 11.80
CA ALA A 195 15.19 -17.39 11.38
C ALA A 195 13.87 -17.70 12.09
N ARG A 196 13.52 -18.99 12.20
CA ARG A 196 12.32 -19.49 12.87
C ARG A 196 12.30 -19.18 14.35
N ARG A 197 13.41 -19.39 15.07
CA ARG A 197 13.51 -19.03 16.50
C ARG A 197 13.38 -17.53 16.72
N THR A 198 14.01 -16.73 15.88
CA THR A 198 13.91 -15.26 15.95
C THR A 198 12.48 -14.79 15.68
N LEU A 199 11.83 -15.31 14.64
CA LEU A 199 10.40 -15.03 14.36
C LEU A 199 9.49 -15.49 15.49
N ALA A 200 9.79 -16.64 16.11
CA ALA A 200 8.99 -17.15 17.21
C ALA A 200 9.03 -16.25 18.45
N LEU A 201 10.18 -15.62 18.69
CA LEU A 201 10.37 -14.66 19.77
C LEU A 201 9.75 -13.30 19.46
N ALA A 202 9.90 -12.81 18.23
CA ALA A 202 9.48 -11.46 17.85
C ALA A 202 8.00 -11.37 17.43
N VAL A 203 7.45 -12.44 16.84
CA VAL A 203 6.11 -12.45 16.22
C VAL A 203 5.18 -13.41 16.93
N SER A 204 5.44 -14.73 16.86
CA SER A 204 4.56 -15.74 17.46
C SER A 204 5.18 -17.12 17.52
N LYS A 205 4.93 -17.85 18.61
CA LYS A 205 5.37 -19.25 18.79
C LYS A 205 4.79 -20.22 17.74
N HIS A 206 3.67 -19.88 17.09
CA HIS A 206 3.05 -20.71 16.04
C HIS A 206 4.01 -20.99 14.87
N VAL A 207 5.03 -20.13 14.64
CA VAL A 207 6.04 -20.36 13.60
C VAL A 207 6.88 -21.62 13.90
N LEU A 208 6.90 -22.12 15.14
CA LEU A 208 7.59 -23.37 15.52
C LEU A 208 6.75 -24.62 15.32
N GLU A 209 5.44 -24.48 15.06
CA GLU A 209 4.56 -25.63 14.91
C GLU A 209 5.00 -26.52 13.74
N ALA A 210 4.83 -27.83 13.96
CA ALA A 210 5.12 -28.86 12.98
C ALA A 210 3.96 -29.84 12.90
N ARG A 211 3.69 -30.33 11.70
CA ARG A 211 2.78 -31.45 11.42
C ARG A 211 3.52 -32.46 10.57
N ASP A 212 3.39 -33.74 10.90
CA ASP A 212 4.05 -34.85 10.19
C ASP A 212 5.58 -34.65 10.05
N GLY A 213 6.21 -34.13 11.11
CA GLY A 213 7.65 -33.88 11.14
C GLY A 213 8.12 -32.72 10.25
N ARG A 214 7.22 -31.86 9.76
CA ARG A 214 7.54 -30.69 8.94
C ARG A 214 6.93 -29.43 9.52
N HIS A 215 7.65 -28.33 9.46
CA HIS A 215 7.11 -27.02 9.83
C HIS A 215 5.94 -26.64 8.91
N THR A 216 4.86 -26.12 9.49
CA THR A 216 3.66 -25.71 8.76
C THR A 216 3.86 -24.38 8.02
N VAL A 217 4.80 -23.55 8.50
CA VAL A 217 5.05 -22.21 7.98
C VAL A 217 6.38 -22.17 7.21
N PRO A 218 6.37 -21.95 5.88
CA PRO A 218 7.58 -21.74 5.10
C PRO A 218 8.15 -20.33 5.32
N LEU A 219 9.47 -20.26 5.42
CA LEU A 219 10.21 -19.02 5.63
C LEU A 219 11.02 -18.62 4.40
N GLN A 220 11.17 -17.31 4.21
CA GLN A 220 12.00 -16.73 3.18
C GLN A 220 12.93 -15.68 3.78
N LEU A 221 14.11 -15.55 3.20
CA LEU A 221 14.96 -14.38 3.40
C LEU A 221 14.67 -13.34 2.33
N ARG A 222 14.61 -12.07 2.73
CA ARG A 222 14.48 -10.92 1.83
C ARG A 222 15.60 -9.93 2.10
N LEU A 223 16.47 -9.74 1.11
CA LEU A 223 17.50 -8.71 1.14
C LEU A 223 16.99 -7.46 0.41
N VAL A 224 16.88 -6.35 1.12
CA VAL A 224 16.48 -5.06 0.55
C VAL A 224 17.56 -4.58 -0.43
N THR A 225 17.19 -4.43 -1.69
CA THR A 225 18.10 -4.04 -2.78
C THR A 225 17.95 -2.59 -3.21
N ARG A 226 16.76 -2.02 -3.01
CA ARG A 226 16.44 -0.65 -3.37
C ARG A 226 15.29 -0.15 -2.51
N VAL A 227 15.37 1.09 -2.05
CA VAL A 227 14.31 1.75 -1.28
C VAL A 227 13.78 2.95 -2.05
N PHE A 228 12.50 3.25 -1.86
CA PHE A 228 11.84 4.41 -2.44
C PHE A 228 11.42 5.35 -1.32
N LEU A 229 12.00 6.54 -1.38
CA LEU A 229 11.92 7.59 -0.38
C LEU A 229 10.97 8.66 -0.86
N MET A 230 10.24 9.28 0.05
CA MET A 230 9.50 10.51 -0.20
C MET A 230 9.68 11.47 0.96
N ARG A 231 9.56 12.76 0.66
CA ARG A 231 9.55 13.85 1.66
C ARG A 231 8.19 14.48 1.82
N GLU A 232 7.27 14.16 0.91
CA GLU A 232 5.98 14.79 0.87
C GLU A 232 4.94 13.83 0.31
N ILE A 233 3.76 13.85 0.95
CA ILE A 233 2.59 13.15 0.49
C ILE A 233 1.37 14.07 0.54
N GLU A 234 0.56 14.04 -0.51
CA GLU A 234 -0.73 14.70 -0.57
C GLU A 234 -1.84 13.65 -0.60
N GLN A 235 -2.81 13.80 0.29
CA GLN A 235 -4.01 12.99 0.36
C GLN A 235 -5.20 13.89 0.08
N ASN A 236 -5.92 13.64 -1.00
CA ASN A 236 -7.12 14.39 -1.36
C ASN A 236 -8.34 13.49 -1.20
N ARG A 237 -9.19 13.83 -0.23
CA ARG A 237 -10.41 13.09 0.09
C ARG A 237 -11.60 13.87 -0.41
N ILE A 238 -12.29 13.33 -1.41
CA ILE A 238 -13.51 13.89 -1.98
C ILE A 238 -14.67 13.00 -1.54
N ARG A 239 -15.65 13.60 -0.87
CA ARG A 239 -16.89 12.94 -0.47
C ARG A 239 -18.02 13.43 -1.35
N ASP A 240 -18.55 12.54 -2.18
CA ASP A 240 -19.75 12.77 -2.95
C ASP A 240 -20.93 12.14 -2.20
N SER A 241 -21.74 13.00 -1.60
CA SER A 241 -23.00 12.58 -0.96
C SER A 241 -24.15 12.78 -1.95
N GLY A 242 -24.69 11.67 -2.45
CA GLY A 242 -25.90 11.63 -3.26
C GLY A 242 -27.07 11.09 -2.44
N ALA A 243 -28.13 11.88 -2.29
CA ALA A 243 -29.40 11.39 -1.76
C ALA A 243 -30.38 11.20 -2.92
N ASP A 244 -30.63 9.95 -3.31
CA ASP A 244 -31.66 9.59 -4.29
C ASP A 244 -32.93 9.17 -3.55
N ALA A 245 -33.95 10.04 -3.57
CA ALA A 245 -35.28 9.71 -3.06
C ALA A 245 -36.19 9.34 -4.24
N ARG A 246 -36.61 8.08 -4.34
CA ARG A 246 -37.66 7.64 -5.27
C ARG A 246 -39.00 7.63 -4.55
N ALA A 247 -39.89 8.55 -4.87
CA ALA A 247 -41.27 8.52 -4.41
C ALA A 247 -42.10 7.64 -5.35
N GLY A 248 -42.28 6.37 -5.01
CA GLY A 248 -43.23 5.50 -5.70
C GLY A 248 -44.66 5.90 -5.33
N ALA A 249 -45.41 6.47 -6.26
CA ALA A 249 -46.85 6.67 -6.09
C ALA A 249 -47.55 5.29 -6.12
N VAL A 250 -47.98 4.78 -4.96
CA VAL A 250 -48.87 3.62 -4.90
C VAL A 250 -50.22 4.07 -5.42
N ALA A 251 -50.59 3.61 -6.62
CA ALA A 251 -51.92 3.82 -7.17
C ALA A 251 -52.95 3.15 -6.22
N PRO A 252 -53.98 3.87 -5.73
CA PRO A 252 -55.04 3.25 -4.98
C PRO A 252 -55.81 2.30 -5.89
N ASN A 253 -55.90 1.05 -5.46
CA ASN A 253 -56.62 -0.03 -6.12
C ASN A 253 -58.10 0.40 -6.27
N SER A 254 -58.53 0.73 -7.49
CA SER A 254 -59.93 1.00 -7.82
C SER A 254 -60.47 -0.13 -8.70
N THR A 255 -61.46 -0.83 -8.16
CA THR A 255 -62.30 -1.81 -8.83
C THR A 255 -63.12 -1.12 -9.96
N PRO A 256 -63.58 -1.87 -10.97
CA PRO A 256 -63.62 -1.42 -12.36
C PRO A 256 -64.91 -0.69 -12.74
N GLY A 257 -64.76 0.36 -13.56
CA GLY A 257 -65.88 0.93 -14.31
C GLY A 257 -65.58 2.31 -14.86
N GLY A 258 -65.37 2.40 -16.18
CA GLY A 258 -65.40 3.67 -16.91
C GLY A 258 -64.06 4.07 -17.51
N ALA A 259 -64.00 4.08 -18.84
CA ALA A 259 -62.86 4.50 -19.63
C ALA A 259 -62.55 6.00 -19.46
N SER A 260 -61.28 6.35 -19.23
CA SER A 260 -60.69 7.58 -19.76
C SER A 260 -59.16 7.56 -19.74
N ALA A 261 -58.63 8.05 -20.87
CA ALA A 261 -57.34 8.62 -21.21
C ALA A 261 -56.18 8.63 -20.18
N GLY A 262 -55.00 8.22 -20.67
CA GLY A 262 -53.76 8.14 -19.93
C GLY A 262 -53.30 9.43 -19.25
N ALA A 263 -52.81 9.26 -18.03
CA ALA A 263 -51.93 10.19 -17.35
C ALA A 263 -50.64 9.44 -17.02
N ALA A 264 -49.54 9.82 -17.69
CA ALA A 264 -48.21 9.43 -17.27
C ALA A 264 -47.96 10.03 -15.88
N LEU A 265 -47.86 9.17 -14.86
CA LEU A 265 -47.38 9.58 -13.55
C LEU A 265 -45.92 10.00 -13.72
N ALA A 266 -45.68 11.31 -13.62
CA ALA A 266 -44.33 11.87 -13.61
C ALA A 266 -43.63 11.41 -12.32
N GLU A 267 -42.68 10.49 -12.47
CA GLU A 267 -41.76 10.07 -11.43
C GLU A 267 -40.85 11.27 -11.11
N ALA A 268 -41.16 12.02 -10.05
CA ALA A 268 -40.33 13.11 -9.59
C ALA A 268 -39.17 12.54 -8.77
N SER A 269 -38.01 12.33 -9.40
CA SER A 269 -36.76 12.02 -8.70
C SER A 269 -36.08 13.31 -8.27
N PHE A 270 -35.93 13.54 -6.96
CA PHE A 270 -35.08 14.61 -6.45
C PHE A 270 -33.68 14.05 -6.25
N ARG A 271 -32.69 14.63 -6.93
CA ARG A 271 -31.26 14.33 -6.76
C ARG A 271 -30.58 15.54 -6.13
N GLN A 272 -30.15 15.41 -4.89
CA GLN A 272 -29.23 16.38 -4.29
C GLN A 272 -27.83 15.76 -4.27
N ALA A 273 -26.91 16.38 -5.00
CA ALA A 273 -25.49 16.02 -5.02
C ALA A 273 -24.70 17.14 -4.33
N GLY A 274 -24.03 16.81 -3.22
CA GLY A 274 -23.07 17.69 -2.55
C GLY A 274 -21.67 17.07 -2.62
N ARG A 275 -20.70 17.85 -3.13
CA ARG A 275 -19.28 17.46 -3.19
C ARG A 275 -18.48 18.29 -2.21
N THR A 276 -17.86 17.64 -1.23
CA THR A 276 -16.98 18.28 -0.25
C THR A 276 -15.60 17.62 -0.32
N GLY A 277 -14.54 18.42 -0.43
CA GLY A 277 -13.17 17.93 -0.53
C GLY A 277 -12.30 18.42 0.62
N ILE A 278 -11.40 17.57 1.11
CA ILE A 278 -10.35 17.92 2.07
C ILE A 278 -9.02 17.46 1.47
N THR A 279 -8.05 18.37 1.37
CA THR A 279 -6.68 18.03 0.98
C THR A 279 -5.78 18.12 2.20
N LEU A 280 -5.15 17.00 2.55
CA LEU A 280 -4.12 16.92 3.59
C LEU A 280 -2.77 16.81 2.91
N ARG A 281 -1.87 17.73 3.23
CA ARG A 281 -0.47 17.71 2.78
C ARG A 281 0.41 17.48 3.99
N GLN A 282 1.24 16.43 3.94
CA GLN A 282 2.19 16.11 4.99
C GLN A 282 3.61 16.17 4.42
N VAL A 283 4.46 16.95 5.07
CA VAL A 283 5.88 17.11 4.73
C VAL A 283 6.71 16.52 5.87
N PHE A 284 7.63 15.64 5.52
CA PHE A 284 8.52 14.97 6.46
C PHE A 284 9.86 15.72 6.54
N GLU A 285 10.39 15.87 7.76
CA GLU A 285 11.70 16.51 8.00
C GLU A 285 12.83 15.71 7.32
N ARG A 286 12.76 14.39 7.44
CA ARG A 286 13.68 13.43 6.83
C ARG A 286 12.91 12.57 5.82
N PRO A 287 13.59 12.06 4.78
CA PRO A 287 12.94 11.20 3.80
C PRO A 287 12.50 9.89 4.46
N VAL A 288 11.25 9.48 4.22
CA VAL A 288 10.68 8.22 4.71
C VAL A 288 10.54 7.21 3.57
N VAL A 289 10.75 5.94 3.87
CA VAL A 289 10.56 4.84 2.91
C VAL A 289 9.10 4.46 2.85
N PHE A 290 8.54 4.46 1.65
CA PHE A 290 7.15 4.01 1.41
C PHE A 290 7.07 2.67 0.67
N GLY A 291 8.19 2.24 0.10
CA GLY A 291 8.29 0.95 -0.56
C GLY A 291 9.73 0.57 -0.87
N PHE A 292 9.94 -0.70 -1.22
CA PHE A 292 11.27 -1.23 -1.53
C PHE A 292 11.22 -2.37 -2.56
N ARG A 293 12.37 -2.73 -3.10
CA ARG A 293 12.58 -3.98 -3.84
C ARG A 293 13.54 -4.86 -3.08
N ALA A 294 13.30 -6.17 -3.13
CA ALA A 294 14.15 -7.15 -2.49
C ALA A 294 14.46 -8.32 -3.41
N VAL A 295 15.60 -8.97 -3.16
CA VAL A 295 15.86 -10.32 -3.60
C VAL A 295 15.33 -11.26 -2.53
N THR A 296 14.56 -12.26 -2.96
CA THR A 296 13.92 -13.23 -2.06
C THR A 296 14.52 -14.61 -2.30
N VAL A 297 14.94 -15.28 -1.23
CA VAL A 297 15.48 -16.64 -1.26
C VAL A 297 14.68 -17.50 -0.30
N ALA A 298 14.21 -18.65 -0.75
CA ALA A 298 13.54 -19.62 0.11
C ALA A 298 14.56 -20.29 1.04
N LEU A 299 14.22 -20.40 2.33
CA LEU A 299 15.05 -21.14 3.28
C LEU A 299 14.75 -22.64 3.18
N PRO A 300 15.76 -23.51 3.05
CA PRO A 300 15.57 -24.94 3.21
C PRO A 300 15.01 -25.23 4.61
N PRO A 301 13.89 -25.96 4.74
CA PRO A 301 13.25 -26.19 6.03
C PRO A 301 14.19 -26.96 6.96
N SER A 302 14.29 -26.52 8.21
CA SER A 302 14.97 -27.28 9.25
C SER A 302 14.09 -28.39 9.80
N SER A 303 14.70 -29.44 10.35
CA SER A 303 13.95 -30.48 11.06
C SER A 303 13.42 -29.91 12.38
N PRO A 304 12.14 -30.12 12.73
CA PRO A 304 11.64 -29.75 14.03
C PRO A 304 12.40 -30.51 15.13
N PRO A 305 12.54 -29.94 16.34
CA PRO A 305 13.07 -30.69 17.46
C PRO A 305 12.19 -31.93 17.67
N SER A 306 12.81 -33.11 17.77
CA SER A 306 12.11 -34.35 18.10
C SER A 306 11.36 -34.14 19.41
N GLU A 307 10.04 -34.33 19.38
CA GLU A 307 9.22 -34.28 20.58
C GLU A 307 9.81 -35.27 21.60
N PRO A 308 10.03 -34.87 22.87
CA PRO A 308 10.55 -35.80 23.85
C PRO A 308 9.58 -36.98 23.94
N GLU A 309 10.07 -38.20 23.72
CA GLU A 309 9.28 -39.41 23.96
C GLU A 309 8.74 -39.37 25.40
N PRO A 310 7.44 -39.64 25.60
CA PRO A 310 6.79 -39.53 26.90
C PRO A 310 7.34 -40.50 27.95
#